data_AF-A0A132AC91-F1
#
_entry.id   AF-A0A132AC91-F1
#
_cell.length_a   1.000
_cell.length_b   1.000
_cell.length_c   1.000
_cell.angle_alpha   90.00
_cell.angle_beta   90.00
_cell.angle_gamma   90.00
#
_symmetry.space_group_name_H-M   'P 1'
#
loop_
_entity.id
_entity.type
_entity.pdbx_description
1 polymer ?
#
loop_
_entity_poly.entity_id
_entity_poly.type
_entity_poly.pdbx_seq_one_letter_code
_entity_poly.pdbx_strand_id
1 'polypeptide(L)'
;MGNLGLTKDHISIEPYTFPYLRKNWPSDSQDSPYDPLEGFPNGRKTRVMIATEEEMDSAKLHPKFRDYCAHKYIEYYGCLKNNRPLYWRCKHERHEYGECEFQDTVLRMKEWERERRLRERELRRAQLEAA
;
A
#
# COMPACT_ATOMS: atom_id res chain seq x y z
N MET A 1 41.90 14.78 31.63
CA MET A 1 40.69 14.05 32.05
C MET A 1 39.52 15.00 31.92
N GLY A 2 38.72 14.85 30.88
CA GLY A 2 37.53 15.64 30.66
C GLY A 2 36.64 14.86 29.72
N ASN A 3 35.80 13.99 30.29
CA ASN A 3 34.76 13.32 29.54
C ASN A 3 33.82 14.43 29.06
N LEU A 4 33.92 14.79 27.78
CA LEU A 4 32.87 15.52 27.08
C LEU A 4 31.67 14.58 27.06
N GLY A 5 30.83 14.74 28.08
CA GLY A 5 29.58 14.02 28.23
C GLY A 5 28.70 14.32 27.05
N LEU A 6 28.80 13.50 26.01
CA LEU A 6 27.73 13.26 25.06
C LEU A 6 26.61 12.51 25.77
N THR A 7 25.94 13.18 26.72
CA THR A 7 24.59 12.80 27.15
C THR A 7 23.69 12.70 25.92
N LYS A 8 22.77 11.75 25.93
CA LYS A 8 22.00 11.33 24.75
C LYS A 8 21.00 12.39 24.21
N ASP A 9 21.11 13.64 24.65
CA ASP A 9 20.00 14.59 24.64
C ASP A 9 20.28 15.92 23.92
N HIS A 10 21.46 16.15 23.31
CA HIS A 10 21.80 17.49 22.80
C HIS A 10 21.83 17.69 21.29
N ILE A 11 21.32 16.74 20.49
CA ILE A 11 20.79 17.13 19.19
C ILE A 11 19.53 16.33 18.94
N SER A 12 18.39 16.86 19.39
CA SER A 12 17.08 16.44 18.89
C SER A 12 16.98 16.86 17.42
N ILE A 13 17.61 16.07 16.53
CA ILE A 13 17.55 16.20 15.07
C ILE A 13 16.18 15.73 14.56
N GLU A 14 15.25 15.27 15.42
CA GLU A 14 13.92 14.78 15.04
C GLU A 14 13.11 15.65 14.04
N PRO A 15 13.20 17.00 14.00
CA PRO A 15 12.54 17.79 12.96
C PRO A 15 13.29 17.82 11.61
N TYR A 16 14.57 17.45 11.57
CA TYR A 16 15.43 17.44 10.38
C TYR A 16 15.88 16.02 9.95
N THR A 17 15.58 14.99 10.73
CA THR A 17 15.72 13.60 10.28
C THR A 17 14.75 13.38 9.14
N PHE A 18 15.27 12.91 8.02
CA PHE A 18 14.42 12.51 6.90
C PHE A 18 13.28 11.60 7.39
N PRO A 19 12.04 11.73 6.88
CA PRO A 19 10.86 11.04 7.40
C PRO A 19 11.03 9.51 7.55
N TYR A 20 11.84 8.91 6.67
CA TYR A 20 12.17 7.49 6.64
C TYR A 20 13.12 7.00 7.75
N LEU A 21 13.72 7.90 8.53
CA LEU A 21 14.55 7.57 9.70
C LEU A 21 13.75 7.47 11.01
N ARG A 22 12.45 7.79 10.98
CA ARG A 22 11.60 7.67 12.16
C ARG A 22 11.30 6.21 12.47
N LYS A 23 11.49 5.82 13.73
CA LYS A 23 11.29 4.43 14.19
C LYS A 23 9.87 3.91 13.96
N ASN A 24 8.86 4.79 13.94
CA ASN A 24 7.47 4.43 13.67
C ASN A 24 7.11 4.34 12.18
N TRP A 25 8.00 4.69 11.25
CA TRP A 25 7.71 4.72 9.81
C TRP A 25 7.79 3.34 9.13
N PRO A 26 6.71 2.84 8.48
CA PRO A 26 6.72 1.55 7.80
C PRO A 26 7.77 1.38 6.71
N SER A 27 8.35 0.19 6.61
CA SER A 27 9.32 -0.13 5.55
C SER A 27 8.58 -0.69 4.36
N ASP A 28 8.76 -0.11 3.17
CA ASP A 28 8.06 -0.57 1.96
C ASP A 28 8.56 -1.92 1.43
N SER A 29 9.76 -2.34 1.85
CA SER A 29 10.40 -3.58 1.39
C SER A 29 10.14 -4.79 2.29
N GLN A 30 9.66 -4.56 3.51
CA GLN A 30 9.43 -5.61 4.50
C GLN A 30 7.95 -5.77 4.73
N ASP A 31 7.51 -7.01 4.93
CA ASP A 31 6.13 -7.28 5.28
C ASP A 31 5.81 -6.76 6.69
N SER A 32 4.55 -6.37 6.90
CA SER A 32 4.06 -5.93 8.20
C SER A 32 4.26 -7.04 9.25
N PRO A 33 4.89 -6.75 10.41
CA PRO A 33 5.08 -7.73 11.48
C PRO A 33 3.78 -8.05 12.25
N TYR A 34 2.70 -7.30 12.02
CA TYR A 34 1.43 -7.42 12.74
C TYR A 34 0.48 -8.44 12.13
N ASP A 35 -0.28 -9.11 12.99
CA ASP A 35 -1.38 -9.99 12.56
C ASP A 35 -2.43 -9.19 11.75
N PRO A 36 -2.81 -9.63 10.53
CA PRO A 36 -3.88 -9.00 9.74
C PRO A 36 -5.23 -8.87 10.47
N LEU A 37 -5.52 -9.73 11.44
CA LEU A 37 -6.78 -9.70 12.20
C LEU A 37 -6.74 -8.75 13.41
N GLU A 38 -5.58 -8.24 13.80
CA GLU A 38 -5.46 -7.34 14.94
C GLU A 38 -6.28 -6.05 14.72
N GLY A 39 -7.23 -5.78 15.63
CA GLY A 39 -8.12 -4.62 15.54
C GLY A 39 -9.40 -4.83 14.72
N PHE A 40 -9.66 -6.05 14.22
CA PHE A 40 -10.89 -6.40 13.52
C PHE A 40 -11.72 -7.42 14.32
N PRO A 41 -12.58 -6.98 15.26
CA PRO A 41 -13.32 -7.90 16.15
C PRO A 41 -14.29 -8.82 15.41
N ASN A 42 -14.83 -8.38 14.27
CA ASN A 42 -15.78 -9.14 13.44
C ASN A 42 -15.11 -9.81 12.22
N GLY A 43 -13.78 -9.87 12.19
CA GLY A 43 -13.01 -10.39 11.05
C GLY A 43 -12.82 -9.39 9.90
N ARG A 44 -11.92 -9.73 8.97
CA ARG A 44 -11.57 -8.93 7.79
C ARG A 44 -12.28 -9.48 6.55
N LYS A 45 -12.87 -8.60 5.75
CA LYS A 45 -13.42 -8.98 4.44
C LYS A 45 -12.27 -9.33 3.48
N THR A 46 -12.32 -10.53 2.89
CA THR A 46 -11.37 -10.95 1.87
C THR A 46 -11.62 -10.23 0.55
N ARG A 47 -10.54 -9.99 -0.20
CA ARG A 47 -10.64 -9.40 -1.55
C ARG A 47 -10.98 -10.53 -2.52
N VAL A 48 -11.92 -10.26 -3.42
CA VAL A 48 -12.37 -11.23 -4.43
C VAL A 48 -11.75 -10.85 -5.76
N MET A 49 -11.05 -11.79 -6.39
CA MET A 49 -10.62 -11.68 -7.78
C MET A 49 -11.83 -11.96 -8.67
N ILE A 50 -12.15 -11.00 -9.55
CA ILE A 50 -13.29 -11.12 -10.47
C ILE A 50 -12.87 -11.82 -11.78
N ALA A 51 -11.68 -11.48 -12.30
CA ALA A 51 -11.14 -12.11 -13.50
C ALA A 51 -10.59 -13.50 -13.18
N THR A 52 -10.86 -14.46 -14.06
CA THR A 52 -10.26 -15.80 -13.97
C THR A 52 -8.82 -15.81 -14.51
N GLU A 53 -8.01 -16.77 -14.08
CA GLU A 53 -6.63 -16.91 -14.56
C GLU A 53 -6.58 -17.21 -16.07
N GLU A 54 -7.50 -18.05 -16.55
CA GLU A 54 -7.64 -18.39 -17.97
C GLU A 54 -7.93 -17.15 -18.83
N GLU A 55 -8.79 -16.24 -18.35
CA GLU A 55 -9.07 -14.98 -19.02
C GLU A 55 -7.82 -14.08 -19.10
N MET A 56 -7.07 -13.95 -18.00
CA MET A 56 -5.85 -13.13 -17.96
C MET A 56 -4.75 -13.68 -18.88
N ASP A 57 -4.62 -15.00 -18.97
CA ASP A 57 -3.66 -15.66 -19.86
C ASP A 57 -4.09 -15.55 -21.33
N SER A 58 -5.39 -15.69 -21.62
CA SER A 58 -5.92 -15.50 -22.98
C SER A 58 -5.70 -14.07 -23.50
N ALA A 59 -5.81 -13.07 -22.62
CA ALA A 59 -5.55 -11.67 -22.90
C ALA A 59 -4.04 -11.33 -22.94
N LYS A 60 -3.16 -12.29 -22.59
CA LYS A 60 -1.70 -12.12 -22.53
C LYS A 60 -1.29 -10.92 -21.67
N LEU A 61 -1.89 -10.80 -20.49
CA LEU A 61 -1.58 -9.71 -19.57
C LEU A 61 -0.16 -9.83 -19.04
N HIS A 62 0.55 -8.69 -19.04
CA HIS A 62 1.84 -8.58 -18.36
C HIS A 62 1.65 -8.79 -16.85
N PRO A 63 2.59 -9.44 -16.13
CA PRO A 63 2.45 -9.73 -14.70
C PRO A 63 2.12 -8.52 -13.83
N LYS A 64 2.57 -7.33 -14.23
CA LYS A 64 2.29 -6.05 -13.54
C LYS A 64 0.80 -5.64 -13.54
N PHE A 65 -0.01 -6.15 -14.48
CA PHE A 65 -1.43 -5.81 -14.59
C PHE A 65 -2.33 -6.96 -14.13
N ARG A 66 -1.76 -8.01 -13.53
CA ARG A 66 -2.48 -9.19 -13.01
C ARG A 66 -2.92 -8.94 -11.57
N ASP A 67 -3.64 -7.84 -11.39
CA ASP A 67 -4.04 -7.32 -10.07
C ASP A 67 -5.52 -7.62 -9.84
N TYR A 68 -6.06 -7.29 -8.67
CA TYR A 68 -7.52 -7.34 -8.43
C TYR A 68 -8.34 -6.53 -9.46
N CYS A 69 -7.70 -5.54 -10.10
CA CYS A 69 -8.30 -4.70 -11.13
C CYS A 69 -8.18 -5.24 -12.57
N ALA A 70 -7.63 -6.44 -12.77
CA ALA A 70 -7.35 -6.99 -14.11
C ALA A 70 -8.60 -7.07 -15.02
N HIS A 71 -9.77 -7.33 -14.46
CA HIS A 71 -11.04 -7.38 -15.20
C HIS A 71 -11.32 -6.08 -15.98
N LYS A 72 -11.10 -4.91 -15.37
CA LYS A 72 -11.24 -3.61 -16.04
C LYS A 72 -10.15 -3.32 -17.06
N TYR A 73 -8.94 -3.84 -16.81
CA TYR A 73 -7.85 -3.72 -17.78
C TYR A 73 -8.15 -4.50 -19.07
N ILE A 74 -8.73 -5.70 -18.95
CA ILE A 74 -9.12 -6.52 -20.11
C ILE A 74 -10.16 -5.77 -20.96
N GLU A 75 -11.17 -5.17 -20.34
CA GLU A 75 -12.17 -4.33 -21.02
C GLU A 75 -11.51 -3.19 -21.81
N TYR A 76 -10.66 -2.41 -21.13
CA TYR A 76 -9.92 -1.30 -21.72
C TYR A 76 -9.03 -1.73 -22.90
N TYR A 77 -8.28 -2.82 -22.72
CA TYR A 77 -7.40 -3.35 -23.76
C TYR A 77 -8.21 -3.86 -24.98
N GLY A 78 -9.38 -4.46 -24.73
CA GLY A 78 -10.34 -4.86 -25.75
C GLY A 78 -10.80 -3.68 -26.61
N CYS A 79 -11.19 -2.57 -26.01
CA CYS A 79 -11.59 -1.38 -26.77
C CYS A 79 -10.45 -0.76 -27.58
N LEU A 80 -9.23 -0.72 -27.03
CA LEU A 80 -8.06 -0.24 -27.78
C LEU A 80 -7.82 -1.05 -29.05
N LYS A 81 -8.00 -2.38 -28.97
CA LYS A 81 -7.86 -3.28 -30.12
C LYS A 81 -8.95 -3.04 -31.16
N ASN A 82 -10.19 -2.85 -30.72
CA ASN A 82 -11.35 -2.67 -31.61
C ASN A 82 -11.39 -1.30 -32.29
N ASN A 83 -10.96 -0.23 -31.60
CA ASN A 83 -11.10 1.14 -32.06
C ASN A 83 -9.83 1.72 -32.70
N ARG A 84 -8.83 0.90 -33.03
CA ARG A 84 -7.57 1.36 -33.63
C ARG A 84 -7.82 2.04 -34.99
N PRO A 85 -7.34 3.27 -35.27
CA PRO A 85 -6.39 4.11 -34.51
C PRO A 85 -7.03 5.17 -33.56
N LEU A 86 -8.34 5.18 -33.44
CA LEU A 86 -9.14 6.20 -32.75
C LEU A 86 -9.33 5.88 -31.26
N TYR A 87 -8.23 5.79 -30.53
CA TYR A 87 -8.20 5.37 -29.11
C TYR A 87 -8.96 6.27 -28.13
N TRP A 88 -9.19 7.53 -28.52
CA TRP A 88 -9.86 8.53 -27.68
C TRP A 88 -11.35 8.22 -27.46
N ARG A 89 -11.92 7.25 -28.17
CA ARG A 89 -13.25 6.72 -27.88
C ARG A 89 -13.28 5.85 -26.60
N CYS A 90 -12.16 5.27 -26.20
CA CYS A 90 -12.04 4.39 -25.03
C CYS A 90 -11.81 5.16 -23.70
N LYS A 91 -12.29 6.41 -23.60
CA LYS A 91 -12.08 7.25 -22.39
C LYS A 91 -12.82 6.72 -21.17
N HIS A 92 -14.01 6.16 -21.37
CA HIS A 92 -14.87 5.66 -20.29
C HIS A 92 -14.19 4.48 -19.58
N GLU A 93 -13.83 3.45 -20.34
CA GLU A 93 -13.15 2.27 -19.80
C GLU A 93 -11.80 2.60 -19.17
N ARG A 94 -11.06 3.57 -19.74
CA ARG A 94 -9.83 4.07 -19.12
C ARG A 94 -10.10 4.69 -17.74
N HIS A 95 -11.19 5.43 -17.59
CA HIS A 95 -11.58 6.02 -16.32
C HIS A 95 -12.01 4.94 -15.32
N GLU A 96 -12.81 3.97 -15.73
CA GLU A 96 -13.21 2.86 -14.85
C GLU A 96 -12.02 2.05 -14.34
N TYR A 97 -11.06 1.76 -15.24
CA TYR A 97 -9.81 1.10 -14.85
C TYR A 97 -9.02 1.96 -13.84
N GLY A 98 -8.85 3.25 -14.13
CA GLY A 98 -8.12 4.16 -13.24
C GLY A 98 -8.80 4.36 -11.88
N GLU A 99 -10.14 4.37 -11.83
CA GLU A 99 -10.88 4.44 -10.57
C GLU A 99 -10.65 3.19 -9.71
N CYS A 100 -10.65 2.02 -10.35
CA CYS A 100 -10.40 0.75 -9.68
C CYS A 100 -8.94 0.65 -9.17
N GLU A 101 -7.95 1.08 -9.95
CA GLU A 101 -6.56 1.23 -9.45
C GLU A 101 -6.48 2.22 -8.29
N PHE A 102 -7.17 3.36 -8.38
CA PHE A 102 -7.20 4.35 -7.31
C PHE A 102 -7.75 3.76 -6.01
N GLN A 103 -8.87 3.04 -6.08
CA GLN A 103 -9.45 2.37 -4.91
C GLN A 103 -8.48 1.34 -4.30
N ASP A 104 -7.71 0.62 -5.11
CA ASP A 104 -6.66 -0.29 -4.63
C ASP A 104 -5.53 0.47 -3.92
N THR A 105 -5.04 1.57 -4.50
CA THR A 105 -4.03 2.40 -3.83
C THR A 105 -4.51 2.94 -2.49
N VAL A 106 -5.77 3.36 -2.39
CA VAL A 106 -6.37 3.81 -1.12
C VAL A 106 -6.38 2.69 -0.07
N LEU A 107 -6.61 1.44 -0.47
CA LEU A 107 -6.51 0.29 0.44
C LEU A 107 -5.08 0.10 0.93
N ARG A 108 -4.09 0.16 0.04
CA ARG A 108 -2.66 0.06 0.40
C ARG A 108 -2.22 1.18 1.33
N MET A 109 -2.68 2.41 1.11
CA MET A 109 -2.44 3.53 2.01
C MET A 109 -3.04 3.31 3.41
N LYS A 110 -4.22 2.69 3.50
CA LYS A 110 -4.83 2.33 4.79
C LYS A 110 -4.03 1.26 5.52
N GLU A 111 -3.45 0.31 4.80
CA GLU A 111 -2.58 -0.72 5.40
C GLU A 111 -1.28 -0.12 5.94
N TRP A 112 -0.67 0.78 5.18
CA TRP A 112 0.50 1.54 5.61
C TRP A 112 0.22 2.38 6.87
N GLU A 113 -0.87 3.13 6.89
CA GLU A 113 -1.25 3.96 8.04
C GLU A 113 -1.62 3.10 9.25
N ARG A 114 -2.24 1.93 9.04
CA ARG A 114 -2.51 0.95 10.11
C ARG A 114 -1.21 0.50 10.77
N GLU A 115 -0.23 0.08 9.96
CA GLU A 115 1.06 -0.37 10.46
C GLU A 115 1.78 0.72 11.24
N ARG A 116 1.77 1.96 10.73
CA ARG A 116 2.36 3.11 11.42
C ARG A 116 1.76 3.30 12.82
N ARG A 117 0.43 3.22 12.93
CA ARG A 117 -0.28 3.41 14.21
C ARG A 117 -0.07 2.27 15.19
N LEU A 118 0.07 1.04 14.71
CA LEU A 118 0.38 -0.12 15.57
C LEU A 118 1.77 0.03 16.18
N ARG A 119 2.78 0.43 15.39
CA ARG A 119 4.11 0.75 15.91
C ARG A 119 4.09 1.85 16.95
N GLU A 120 3.34 2.93 16.70
CA GLU A 120 3.17 4.01 17.67
C GLU A 120 2.51 3.54 18.97
N ARG A 121 1.60 2.56 18.90
CA ARG A 121 0.97 1.95 20.08
C ARG A 121 1.96 1.08 20.86
N GLU A 122 2.77 0.28 20.18
CA GLU A 122 3.81 -0.54 20.81
C GLU A 122 4.88 0.32 21.48
N LEU A 123 5.35 1.37 20.82
CA LEU A 123 6.31 2.32 21.39
C LEU A 123 5.75 2.96 22.67
N ARG A 124 4.48 3.37 22.65
CA ARG A 124 3.82 3.92 23.86
C ARG A 124 3.67 2.89 24.98
N ARG A 125 3.33 1.64 24.66
CA ARG A 125 3.27 0.56 25.66
C ARG A 125 4.63 0.29 26.30
N ALA A 126 5.68 0.19 25.48
CA ALA A 126 7.04 0.00 25.97
C ALA A 126 7.52 1.17 26.86
N GLN A 127 7.13 2.40 26.55
CA GLN A 127 7.42 3.57 27.40
C GLN A 127 6.71 3.50 28.76
N LEU A 128 5.44 3.07 28.77
CA LEU A 128 4.66 2.91 30.01
C LEU A 128 5.18 1.75 30.87
N GLU A 129 5.65 0.66 30.26
CA GLU A 129 6.25 -0.48 30.97
C GLU A 129 7.63 -0.16 31.55
N ALA A 130 8.33 0.81 30.95
CA ALA A 130 9.64 1.27 31.41
C ALA A 130 9.56 2.36 32.49
N ALA A 131 8.39 2.98 32.70
CA ALA A 131 8.14 4.04 33.67
C ALA A 131 7.66 3.48 35.01
#